data_AF-A0A3B1KFZ8-F1
#
_entry.id   AF-A0A3B1KFZ8-F1
#
_cell.length_a   1.000
_cell.length_b   1.000
_cell.length_c   1.000
_cell.angle_alpha   90.00
_cell.angle_beta   90.00
_cell.angle_gamma   90.00
#
_symmetry.space_group_name_H-M   'P 1'
#
loop_
_entity.id
_entity.type
_entity.pdbx_description
1 polymer ?
#
loop_
_entity_poly.entity_id
_entity_poly.type
_entity_poly.pdbx_seq_one_letter_code
_entity_poly.pdbx_strand_id
1 'polypeptide(L)'
;MDLIDPILGLAEKLYSLCEEVKANKKRCRRLAKRVSELAMMVKAVKEQGLGREPELVQKGLQELKRTLEKAEDMVKKYASSSCLKRIVKAYDLGEDFGCLNKRLNDAAQLLSLALQVEQRKRMEEVFQEARRIKEDEEDSKSDREELRNLLQLLAVENQETKVSVESVNTKIDQTNKDIQDIKHILDSLRRPSIHLQAIREIRPEEITYDHPKEPIMKCCNSELYKGEYNKFIVVVKRYTYPVSISPSQVRCIFNKEVETMKCFESPNILRMFGICVQDENGPNPNFLIVMEFCEKGSLRQVLDSSSRLLWDRKIQMCLDAAQGLYRLHQTEENFKVHGCITSSGFLVAAGYRVKLGGFELAKTATSLKRSNSKNSSSMIYTSPQQQENINHTYDKACEIYSFGIVLWEIATREVPFKDCKSRHEIYEKVCKQKIMEPLPDDCPRELKNLINACRSYNPFQRPDAGVLVDKLRKLAQQYEED
;
A
#
# COMPACT_ATOMS: atom_id res chain seq x y z
N MET A 1 26.20 25.41 -6.15
CA MET A 1 26.22 25.49 -7.63
C MET A 1 26.48 24.15 -8.30
N ASP A 2 27.27 23.26 -7.69
CA ASP A 2 27.66 21.93 -8.22
C ASP A 2 26.51 20.95 -8.55
N LEU A 3 25.28 21.26 -8.14
CA LEU A 3 24.08 20.44 -8.36
C LEU A 3 23.21 20.93 -9.53
N ILE A 4 23.43 22.15 -10.02
CA ILE A 4 22.55 22.82 -11.00
C ILE A 4 22.69 22.17 -12.38
N ASP A 5 23.91 22.06 -12.89
CA ASP A 5 24.16 21.51 -14.23
C ASP A 5 23.78 20.01 -14.35
N PRO A 6 24.03 19.16 -13.34
CA PRO A 6 23.49 17.78 -13.34
C PRO A 6 21.96 17.70 -13.41
N ILE A 7 21.24 18.59 -12.71
CA ILE A 7 19.77 18.63 -12.73
C ILE A 7 19.25 19.04 -14.11
N LEU A 8 19.86 20.05 -14.74
CA LEU A 8 19.49 20.47 -16.09
C LEU A 8 19.76 19.38 -17.13
N GLY A 9 20.89 18.69 -17.02
CA GLY A 9 21.22 17.55 -17.90
C GLY A 9 20.25 16.37 -17.74
N LEU A 10 19.81 16.08 -16.51
CA LEU A 10 18.79 15.05 -16.25
C LEU A 10 17.43 15.44 -16.81
N ALA A 11 17.05 16.71 -16.69
CA ALA A 11 15.78 17.23 -17.21
C ALA A 11 15.70 17.14 -18.74
N GLU A 12 16.78 17.50 -19.45
CA GLU A 12 16.86 17.38 -20.92
C GLU A 12 16.77 15.92 -21.37
N LYS A 13 17.52 15.02 -20.73
CA LYS A 13 17.44 13.58 -21.02
C LYS A 13 16.04 13.02 -20.81
N LEU A 14 15.39 13.40 -19.71
CA LEU A 14 14.02 12.98 -19.40
C LEU A 14 13.02 13.48 -20.44
N TYR A 15 13.18 14.70 -20.92
CA TYR A 15 12.34 15.26 -21.97
C TYR A 15 12.43 14.43 -23.26
N SER A 16 13.66 14.11 -23.71
CA SER A 16 13.89 13.25 -24.88
C SER A 16 13.33 11.83 -24.68
N LEU A 17 13.61 11.21 -23.53
CA LEU A 17 13.11 9.88 -23.18
C LEU A 17 11.58 9.81 -23.17
N CYS A 18 10.91 10.87 -22.70
CA CYS A 18 9.45 10.94 -22.63
C CYS A 18 8.77 11.04 -24.01
N GLU A 19 9.46 11.55 -25.04
CA GLU A 19 8.95 11.58 -26.42
C GLU A 19 9.10 10.22 -27.13
N GLU A 20 10.07 9.40 -26.73
CA GLU A 20 10.34 8.08 -27.32
C GLU A 20 9.43 6.96 -26.77
N VAL A 21 8.66 7.23 -25.70
CA VAL A 21 7.87 6.19 -25.03
C VAL A 21 6.68 5.75 -25.87
N LYS A 22 6.53 4.44 -26.03
CA LYS A 22 5.44 3.84 -26.81
C LYS A 22 4.15 3.57 -26.02
N ALA A 23 4.14 3.79 -24.70
CA ALA A 23 2.99 3.60 -23.81
C ALA A 23 2.97 4.68 -22.70
N ASN A 24 1.81 4.97 -22.11
CA ASN A 24 1.62 6.05 -21.10
C ASN A 24 2.07 7.44 -21.60
N LYS A 25 1.88 7.70 -22.90
CA LYS A 25 2.40 8.89 -23.58
C LYS A 25 1.94 10.20 -22.94
N LYS A 26 0.68 10.24 -22.45
CA LYS A 26 0.14 11.42 -21.78
C LYS A 26 0.83 11.72 -20.46
N ARG A 27 1.02 10.70 -19.61
CA ARG A 27 1.76 10.81 -18.34
C ARG A 27 3.22 11.21 -18.55
N CYS A 28 3.88 10.62 -19.54
CA CYS A 28 5.27 10.97 -19.87
C CYS A 28 5.38 12.41 -20.38
N ARG A 29 4.48 12.86 -21.25
CA ARG A 29 4.43 14.27 -21.69
C ARG A 29 4.15 15.23 -20.55
N ARG A 30 3.29 14.86 -19.60
CA ARG A 30 2.95 15.68 -18.44
C ARG A 30 4.11 15.77 -17.45
N LEU A 31 4.79 14.65 -17.20
CA LEU A 31 6.05 14.61 -16.46
C LEU A 31 7.10 15.50 -17.15
N ALA A 32 7.29 15.36 -18.46
CA ALA A 32 8.23 16.17 -19.23
C ALA A 32 7.92 17.68 -19.11
N LYS A 33 6.63 18.07 -19.16
CA LYS A 33 6.20 19.45 -18.95
C LYS A 33 6.55 19.96 -17.54
N ARG A 34 6.26 19.19 -16.49
CA ARG A 34 6.58 19.56 -15.09
C ARG A 34 8.08 19.66 -14.85
N VAL A 35 8.86 18.73 -15.41
CA VAL A 35 10.32 18.72 -15.36
C VAL A 35 10.91 19.91 -16.12
N SER A 36 10.36 20.27 -17.28
CA SER A 36 10.78 21.44 -18.05
C SER A 36 10.56 22.76 -17.30
N GLU A 37 9.42 22.92 -16.63
CA GLU A 37 9.15 24.11 -15.80
C GLU A 37 10.11 24.17 -14.61
N LEU A 38 10.38 23.04 -13.94
CA LEU A 38 11.38 22.97 -12.87
C LEU A 38 12.81 23.28 -13.37
N ALA A 39 13.18 22.85 -14.56
CA ALA A 39 14.47 23.15 -15.16
C ALA A 39 14.65 24.65 -15.44
N MET A 40 13.59 25.34 -15.88
CA MET A 40 13.58 26.81 -15.99
C MET A 40 13.87 27.48 -14.64
N MET A 41 13.39 26.90 -13.54
CA MET A 41 13.62 27.45 -12.20
C MET A 41 15.04 27.23 -11.72
N VAL A 42 15.60 26.05 -12.01
CA VAL A 42 16.99 25.73 -11.70
C VAL A 42 17.94 26.67 -12.47
N LYS A 43 17.58 27.08 -13.70
CA LYS A 43 18.25 28.15 -14.45
C LYS A 43 18.10 29.51 -13.76
N ALA A 44 16.90 29.87 -13.31
CA ALA A 44 16.69 31.12 -12.56
C ALA A 44 17.50 31.18 -11.25
N VAL A 45 17.59 30.07 -10.51
CA VAL A 45 18.41 29.95 -9.29
C VAL A 45 19.92 30.06 -9.62
N LYS A 46 20.35 29.61 -10.81
CA LYS A 46 21.73 29.78 -11.30
C LYS A 46 22.06 31.26 -11.52
N GLU A 47 21.12 32.03 -12.05
CA GLU A 47 21.30 33.45 -12.39
C GLU A 47 21.10 34.39 -11.19
N GLN A 48 20.14 34.09 -10.32
CA GLN A 48 19.69 34.97 -9.23
C GLN A 48 20.27 34.62 -7.86
N GLY A 49 20.93 33.46 -7.73
CA GLY A 49 21.44 32.93 -6.47
C GLY A 49 20.36 32.22 -5.64
N LEU A 50 20.73 31.78 -4.43
CA LEU A 50 19.89 30.92 -3.58
C LEU A 50 18.79 31.66 -2.80
N GLY A 51 18.55 32.94 -3.08
CA GLY A 51 17.49 33.73 -2.45
C GLY A 51 17.63 33.93 -0.95
N ARG A 52 16.49 34.08 -0.25
CA ARG A 52 16.43 34.42 1.18
C ARG A 52 16.70 33.26 2.14
N GLU A 53 16.54 32.01 1.67
CA GLU A 53 16.71 30.79 2.48
C GLU A 53 17.61 29.77 1.77
N PRO A 54 18.94 29.99 1.76
CA PRO A 54 19.87 29.22 0.93
C PRO A 54 19.92 27.73 1.25
N GLU A 55 19.80 27.36 2.53
CA GLU A 55 19.86 25.96 3.00
C GLU A 55 18.65 25.15 2.52
N LEU A 56 17.45 25.74 2.55
CA LEU A 56 16.22 25.09 2.10
C LEU A 56 16.18 24.94 0.58
N VAL A 57 16.68 25.93 -0.14
CA VAL A 57 16.80 25.88 -1.60
C VAL A 57 17.83 24.83 -2.02
N GLN A 58 18.95 24.73 -1.30
CA GLN A 58 19.97 23.69 -1.55
C GLN A 58 19.42 22.28 -1.27
N LYS A 59 18.63 22.10 -0.21
CA LYS A 59 17.92 20.85 0.08
C LYS A 59 16.90 20.52 -1.03
N GLY A 60 16.17 21.52 -1.52
CA GLY A 60 15.25 21.40 -2.65
C GLY A 60 15.94 20.93 -3.93
N LEU A 61 17.11 21.48 -4.25
CA LEU A 61 17.93 21.05 -5.40
C LEU A 61 18.42 19.60 -5.25
N GLN A 62 18.84 19.18 -4.06
CA GLN A 62 19.26 17.79 -3.80
C GLN A 62 18.11 16.79 -3.97
N GLU A 63 16.93 17.11 -3.42
CA GLU A 63 15.75 16.25 -3.59
C GLU A 63 15.24 16.23 -5.02
N LEU A 64 15.30 17.37 -5.73
CA LEU A 64 14.98 17.41 -7.16
C LEU A 64 15.90 16.48 -7.95
N LYS A 65 17.22 16.54 -7.75
CA LYS A 65 18.17 15.66 -8.43
C LYS A 65 17.83 14.18 -8.23
N ARG A 66 17.64 13.76 -6.97
CA ARG A 66 17.24 12.36 -6.63
C ARG A 66 15.90 11.97 -7.23
N THR A 67 15.00 12.94 -7.42
CA THR A 67 13.68 12.71 -8.01
C THR A 67 13.79 12.52 -9.52
N LEU A 68 14.60 13.35 -10.20
CA LEU A 68 14.85 13.22 -11.62
C LEU A 68 15.63 11.94 -11.97
N GLU A 69 16.60 11.52 -11.16
CA GLU A 69 17.30 10.23 -11.35
C GLU A 69 16.31 9.05 -11.31
N LYS A 70 15.41 9.02 -10.32
CA LYS A 70 14.36 7.99 -10.24
C LYS A 70 13.38 8.08 -11.41
N ALA A 71 13.03 9.29 -11.85
CA ALA A 71 12.19 9.48 -13.03
C ALA A 71 12.85 8.92 -14.29
N GLU A 72 14.16 9.13 -14.46
CA GLU A 72 14.90 8.68 -15.64
C GLU A 72 14.94 7.16 -15.72
N ASP A 73 15.28 6.50 -14.61
CA ASP A 73 15.26 5.02 -14.51
C ASP A 73 13.87 4.47 -14.80
N MET A 74 12.85 5.13 -14.26
CA MET A 74 11.46 4.78 -14.48
C MET A 74 11.08 4.88 -15.97
N VAL A 75 11.34 6.02 -16.63
CA VAL A 75 11.00 6.23 -18.06
C VAL A 75 11.80 5.30 -18.98
N LYS A 76 13.10 5.04 -18.70
CA LYS A 76 13.92 4.09 -19.47
C LYS A 76 13.38 2.66 -19.45
N LYS A 77 12.84 2.21 -18.31
CA LYS A 77 12.17 0.90 -18.20
C LYS A 77 10.94 0.80 -19.10
N TYR A 78 10.30 1.92 -19.46
CA TYR A 78 9.12 1.95 -20.32
C TYR A 78 9.44 2.08 -21.81
N ALA A 79 10.53 2.77 -22.17
CA ALA A 79 10.98 2.88 -23.56
C ALA A 79 11.35 1.51 -24.20
N SER A 80 11.76 0.53 -23.39
CA SER A 80 12.32 -0.76 -23.83
C SER A 80 11.38 -1.99 -23.70
N SER A 81 10.15 -1.83 -23.22
CA SER A 81 9.29 -2.97 -22.85
C SER A 81 8.44 -3.56 -24.02
N SER A 82 8.35 -4.90 -24.08
CA SER A 82 7.48 -5.64 -25.00
C SER A 82 5.98 -5.42 -24.70
N CYS A 83 5.10 -5.73 -25.66
CA CYS A 83 3.64 -5.50 -25.59
C CYS A 83 2.99 -6.08 -24.30
N LEU A 84 3.33 -7.31 -23.93
CA LEU A 84 2.81 -7.98 -22.73
C LEU A 84 3.37 -7.39 -21.42
N LYS A 85 4.65 -7.00 -21.39
CA LYS A 85 5.24 -6.29 -20.23
C LYS A 85 4.64 -4.88 -20.05
N ARG A 86 4.21 -4.21 -21.14
CA ARG A 86 3.51 -2.91 -21.09
C ARG A 86 2.13 -3.01 -20.44
N ILE A 87 1.42 -4.12 -20.64
CA ILE A 87 0.06 -4.34 -20.13
C ILE A 87 0.05 -4.59 -18.62
N VAL A 88 0.96 -5.45 -18.13
CA VAL A 88 1.11 -5.73 -16.69
C VAL A 88 1.60 -4.49 -15.93
N LYS A 89 2.57 -3.76 -16.51
CA LYS A 89 3.16 -2.58 -15.86
C LYS A 89 2.24 -1.36 -15.83
N ALA A 90 1.28 -1.22 -16.75
CA ALA A 90 0.31 -0.11 -16.75
C ALA A 90 -0.55 -0.04 -15.48
N TYR A 91 -0.69 -1.16 -14.75
CA TYR A 91 -1.45 -1.26 -13.50
C TYR A 91 -0.68 -0.75 -12.26
N ASP A 92 0.62 -1.02 -12.14
CA ASP A 92 1.47 -0.52 -11.02
C ASP A 92 1.96 0.92 -11.21
N LEU A 93 1.92 1.40 -12.44
CA LEU A 93 2.54 2.65 -12.89
C LEU A 93 1.90 3.93 -12.34
N GLY A 94 0.62 3.91 -11.98
CA GLY A 94 -0.07 5.09 -11.44
C GLY A 94 0.52 5.57 -10.11
N GLU A 95 0.99 4.63 -9.29
CA GLU A 95 1.55 4.92 -7.97
C GLU A 95 2.96 5.50 -8.04
N ASP A 96 3.79 4.98 -8.95
CA ASP A 96 5.15 5.50 -9.17
C ASP A 96 5.12 6.94 -9.72
N PHE A 97 4.24 7.23 -10.69
CA PHE A 97 4.01 8.60 -11.17
C PHE A 97 3.41 9.49 -10.08
N GLY A 98 2.48 9.00 -9.27
CA GLY A 98 1.91 9.75 -8.13
C GLY A 98 2.96 10.14 -7.09
N CYS A 99 3.81 9.19 -6.69
CA CYS A 99 4.94 9.44 -5.78
C CYS A 99 5.94 10.42 -6.39
N LEU A 100 6.27 10.26 -7.67
CA LEU A 100 7.17 11.15 -8.40
C LEU A 100 6.61 12.57 -8.49
N ASN A 101 5.34 12.71 -8.84
CA ASN A 101 4.64 13.99 -8.93
C ASN A 101 4.62 14.73 -7.60
N LYS A 102 4.37 14.00 -6.49
CA LYS A 102 4.44 14.57 -5.14
C LYS A 102 5.83 15.09 -4.82
N ARG A 103 6.88 14.30 -5.08
CA ARG A 103 8.27 14.72 -4.85
C ARG A 103 8.70 15.91 -5.72
N LEU A 104 8.23 15.96 -6.97
CA LEU A 104 8.45 17.12 -7.85
C LEU A 104 7.75 18.37 -7.32
N ASN A 105 6.55 18.24 -6.75
CA ASN A 105 5.84 19.33 -6.09
C ASN A 105 6.56 19.82 -4.83
N ASP A 106 7.03 18.92 -3.98
CA ASP A 106 7.76 19.28 -2.76
C ASP A 106 9.05 20.05 -3.12
N ALA A 107 9.76 19.60 -4.16
CA ALA A 107 10.90 20.31 -4.72
C ALA A 107 10.52 21.68 -5.30
N ALA A 108 9.40 21.76 -6.03
CA ALA A 108 8.88 23.01 -6.57
C ALA A 108 8.60 24.05 -5.47
N GLN A 109 7.98 23.64 -4.37
CA GLN A 109 7.67 24.52 -3.24
C GLN A 109 8.96 25.06 -2.59
N LEU A 110 9.95 24.19 -2.35
CA LEU A 110 11.23 24.61 -1.78
C LEU A 110 12.01 25.55 -2.72
N LEU A 111 12.00 25.27 -4.03
CA LEU A 111 12.65 26.14 -5.01
C LEU A 111 11.92 27.48 -5.15
N SER A 112 10.61 27.54 -4.89
CA SER A 112 9.82 28.77 -4.96
C SER A 112 10.21 29.84 -3.94
N LEU A 113 10.99 29.47 -2.92
CA LEU A 113 11.55 30.38 -1.93
C LEU A 113 12.69 31.24 -2.50
N ALA A 114 13.30 30.82 -3.61
CA ALA A 114 14.35 31.55 -4.31
C ALA A 114 13.82 32.47 -5.45
N LEU A 115 12.51 32.47 -5.72
CA LEU A 115 11.94 33.06 -6.94
C LEU A 115 11.26 34.41 -6.74
N GLN A 116 11.16 35.17 -7.83
CA GLN A 116 10.32 36.36 -7.95
C GLN A 116 8.82 36.02 -8.07
N VAL A 117 7.96 37.02 -7.85
CA VAL A 117 6.50 36.84 -7.74
C VAL A 117 5.87 36.31 -9.03
N GLU A 118 6.26 36.78 -10.22
CA GLU A 118 5.73 36.24 -11.49
C GLU A 118 6.07 34.76 -11.68
N GLN A 119 7.30 34.37 -11.36
CA GLN A 119 7.80 33.00 -11.47
C GLN A 119 7.10 32.06 -10.46
N ARG A 120 6.81 32.55 -9.25
CA ARG A 120 6.05 31.81 -8.23
C ARG A 120 4.60 31.59 -8.66
N LYS A 121 3.93 32.59 -9.26
CA LYS A 121 2.54 32.44 -9.76
C LYS A 121 2.43 31.35 -10.84
N ARG A 122 3.37 31.36 -11.80
CA ARG A 122 3.44 30.33 -12.84
C ARG A 122 3.68 28.93 -12.26
N MET A 123 4.48 28.82 -11.19
CA MET A 123 4.69 27.57 -10.46
C MET A 123 3.39 27.06 -9.83
N GLU A 124 2.69 27.95 -9.13
CA GLU A 124 1.47 27.62 -8.41
C GLU A 124 0.43 27.07 -9.39
N GLU A 125 0.26 27.67 -10.57
CA GLU A 125 -0.65 27.22 -11.64
C GLU A 125 -0.36 25.81 -12.20
N VAL A 126 0.91 25.42 -12.28
CA VAL A 126 1.35 24.11 -12.80
C VAL A 126 1.24 23.01 -11.73
N PHE A 127 1.45 23.39 -10.47
CA PHE A 127 1.50 22.45 -9.34
C PHE A 127 0.28 22.53 -8.41
N GLN A 128 -0.80 23.24 -8.78
CA GLN A 128 -2.05 23.24 -8.02
C GLN A 128 -2.57 21.82 -7.79
N GLU A 129 -2.73 21.44 -6.52
CA GLU A 129 -3.13 20.09 -6.11
C GLU A 129 -4.46 19.65 -6.75
N ALA A 130 -5.48 20.52 -6.77
CA ALA A 130 -6.79 20.21 -7.35
C ALA A 130 -6.72 19.94 -8.87
N ARG A 131 -5.84 20.66 -9.57
CA ARG A 131 -5.61 20.45 -11.01
C ARG A 131 -4.83 19.16 -11.24
N ARG A 132 -3.83 18.85 -10.40
CA ARG A 132 -3.04 17.61 -10.48
C ARG A 132 -3.92 16.36 -10.30
N ILE A 133 -4.83 16.37 -9.33
CA ILE A 133 -5.76 15.25 -9.11
C ILE A 133 -6.62 15.01 -10.36
N LYS A 134 -7.20 16.07 -10.93
CA LYS A 134 -8.02 15.98 -12.14
C LYS A 134 -7.21 15.49 -13.36
N GLU A 135 -5.99 16.01 -13.51
CA GLU A 135 -5.07 15.60 -14.57
C GLU A 135 -4.67 14.12 -14.45
N ASP A 136 -4.38 13.64 -13.23
CA ASP A 136 -4.02 12.26 -12.95
C ASP A 136 -5.21 11.29 -13.18
N GLU A 137 -6.45 11.73 -12.90
CA GLU A 137 -7.68 11.00 -13.23
C GLU A 137 -7.90 10.85 -14.75
N GLU A 138 -7.71 11.94 -15.50
CA GLU A 138 -7.82 11.96 -16.97
C GLU A 138 -6.78 11.05 -17.63
N ASP A 139 -5.54 11.09 -17.13
CA ASP A 139 -4.46 10.25 -17.61
C ASP A 139 -4.74 8.76 -17.31
N SER A 140 -5.20 8.46 -16.09
CA SER A 140 -5.59 7.09 -15.69
C SER A 140 -6.74 6.53 -16.54
N LYS A 141 -7.66 7.39 -17.02
CA LYS A 141 -8.72 6.98 -17.95
C LYS A 141 -8.15 6.66 -19.33
N SER A 142 -7.24 7.49 -19.83
CA SER A 142 -6.58 7.29 -21.12
C SER A 142 -5.71 6.03 -21.15
N ASP A 143 -4.98 5.74 -20.07
CA ASP A 143 -4.12 4.56 -19.98
C ASP A 143 -4.95 3.27 -20.03
N ARG A 144 -6.13 3.25 -19.39
CA ARG A 144 -7.07 2.12 -19.46
C ARG A 144 -7.62 1.90 -20.86
N GLU A 145 -7.80 2.96 -21.63
CA GLU A 145 -8.26 2.88 -23.01
C GLU A 145 -7.15 2.38 -23.95
N GLU A 146 -5.91 2.84 -23.77
CA GLU A 146 -4.74 2.34 -24.50
C GLU A 146 -4.47 0.85 -24.19
N LEU A 147 -4.58 0.46 -22.92
CA LEU A 147 -4.50 -0.93 -22.46
C LEU A 147 -5.55 -1.82 -23.14
N ARG A 148 -6.79 -1.33 -23.24
CA ARG A 148 -7.89 -2.03 -23.89
C ARG A 148 -7.60 -2.28 -25.38
N ASN A 149 -7.04 -1.29 -26.07
CA ASN A 149 -6.68 -1.41 -27.48
C ASN A 149 -5.51 -2.38 -27.71
N LEU A 150 -4.48 -2.36 -26.86
CA LEU A 150 -3.35 -3.29 -26.91
C LEU A 150 -3.78 -4.75 -26.68
N LEU A 151 -4.69 -4.98 -25.74
CA LEU A 151 -5.27 -6.31 -25.47
C LEU A 151 -6.10 -6.83 -26.64
N GLN A 152 -6.77 -5.95 -27.37
CA GLN A 152 -7.56 -6.31 -28.54
C GLN A 152 -6.67 -6.71 -29.73
N LEU A 153 -5.47 -6.12 -29.85
CA LEU A 153 -4.48 -6.52 -30.85
C LEU A 153 -3.86 -7.89 -30.56
N LEU A 154 -3.53 -8.18 -29.30
CA LEU A 154 -2.99 -9.49 -28.89
C LEU A 154 -4.01 -10.64 -29.04
N ALA A 155 -5.30 -10.35 -28.89
CA ALA A 155 -6.36 -11.33 -29.11
C ALA A 155 -6.44 -11.78 -30.59
N VAL A 156 -5.95 -10.96 -31.53
CA VAL A 156 -5.91 -11.27 -32.97
C VAL A 156 -4.64 -12.06 -33.32
N GLU A 157 -3.49 -11.76 -32.71
CA GLU A 157 -2.20 -12.41 -33.02
C GLU A 157 -2.10 -13.88 -32.56
N ASN A 158 -2.87 -14.30 -31.56
CA ASN A 158 -2.82 -15.66 -30.99
C ASN A 158 -3.50 -16.76 -31.85
N GLN A 159 -4.03 -16.43 -33.04
CA GLN A 159 -4.60 -17.43 -33.95
C GLN A 159 -3.55 -18.15 -34.83
N GLU A 160 -2.28 -17.74 -34.84
CA GLU A 160 -1.33 -18.19 -35.87
C GLU A 160 -0.08 -18.98 -35.45
N THR A 161 0.16 -19.34 -34.18
CA THR A 161 1.41 -20.05 -33.83
C THR A 161 1.23 -21.34 -33.04
N LYS A 162 1.30 -22.48 -33.74
CA LYS A 162 1.48 -23.86 -33.23
C LYS A 162 2.98 -24.21 -33.18
N VAL A 163 3.55 -24.62 -32.04
CA VAL A 163 4.60 -25.70 -31.93
C VAL A 163 4.72 -26.26 -30.49
N SER A 164 4.79 -27.60 -30.41
CA SER A 164 5.24 -28.58 -29.38
C SER A 164 4.57 -28.64 -27.99
N VAL A 165 4.09 -29.84 -27.62
CA VAL A 165 2.88 -30.06 -26.80
C VAL A 165 3.10 -30.23 -25.28
N GLU A 166 4.29 -30.60 -24.77
CA GLU A 166 4.42 -30.97 -23.34
C GLU A 166 4.94 -29.85 -22.43
N SER A 167 5.93 -29.06 -22.86
CA SER A 167 6.30 -27.81 -22.17
C SER A 167 5.22 -26.74 -22.33
N VAL A 168 4.39 -26.85 -23.36
CA VAL A 168 3.31 -25.91 -23.66
C VAL A 168 2.10 -26.21 -22.79
N ASN A 169 1.76 -27.45 -22.45
CA ASN A 169 0.61 -27.73 -21.58
C ASN A 169 0.77 -27.16 -20.17
N THR A 170 1.95 -27.28 -19.55
CA THR A 170 2.21 -26.68 -18.22
C THR A 170 2.25 -25.15 -18.27
N LYS A 171 2.82 -24.58 -19.33
CA LYS A 171 2.76 -23.13 -19.56
C LYS A 171 1.34 -22.68 -19.89
N ILE A 172 0.55 -23.45 -20.63
CA ILE A 172 -0.86 -23.19 -20.95
C ILE A 172 -1.69 -23.26 -19.69
N ASP A 173 -1.48 -24.21 -18.80
CA ASP A 173 -2.22 -24.31 -17.54
C ASP A 173 -1.90 -23.12 -16.62
N GLN A 174 -0.63 -22.74 -16.51
CA GLN A 174 -0.22 -21.54 -15.79
C GLN A 174 -0.77 -20.27 -16.45
N THR A 175 -0.64 -20.15 -17.77
CA THR A 175 -1.16 -19.02 -18.57
C THR A 175 -2.68 -18.96 -18.53
N ASN A 176 -3.38 -20.09 -18.46
CA ASN A 176 -4.84 -20.16 -18.33
C ASN A 176 -5.28 -19.70 -16.95
N LYS A 177 -4.50 -20.02 -15.91
CA LYS A 177 -4.73 -19.53 -14.55
C LYS A 177 -4.48 -18.03 -14.47
N ASP A 178 -3.39 -17.56 -15.08
CA ASP A 178 -3.08 -16.14 -15.19
C ASP A 178 -4.11 -15.40 -16.05
N ILE A 179 -4.64 -16.01 -17.12
CA ILE A 179 -5.75 -15.51 -17.93
C ILE A 179 -7.04 -15.48 -17.13
N GLN A 180 -7.30 -16.46 -16.26
CA GLN A 180 -8.46 -16.42 -15.37
C GLN A 180 -8.35 -15.31 -14.33
N ASP A 181 -7.17 -15.11 -13.75
CA ASP A 181 -6.89 -14.01 -12.83
C ASP A 181 -6.98 -12.65 -13.56
N ILE A 182 -6.45 -12.55 -14.79
CA ILE A 182 -6.56 -11.37 -15.65
C ILE A 182 -8.02 -11.14 -16.08
N LYS A 183 -8.81 -12.19 -16.37
CA LYS A 183 -10.25 -12.08 -16.65
C LYS A 183 -11.01 -11.57 -15.42
N HIS A 184 -10.66 -12.05 -14.23
CA HIS A 184 -11.23 -11.57 -12.98
C HIS A 184 -10.86 -10.09 -12.72
N ILE A 185 -9.62 -9.70 -13.00
CA ILE A 185 -9.17 -8.30 -12.97
C ILE A 185 -9.91 -7.48 -14.04
N LEU A 186 -10.08 -7.98 -15.26
CA LEU A 186 -10.82 -7.34 -16.35
C LEU A 186 -12.30 -7.15 -16.05
N ASP A 187 -12.95 -8.12 -15.42
CA ASP A 187 -14.33 -8.01 -14.95
C ASP A 187 -14.47 -7.07 -13.75
N SER A 188 -13.39 -6.88 -12.97
CA SER A 188 -13.29 -5.84 -11.96
C SER A 188 -13.08 -4.44 -12.58
N LEU A 189 -12.34 -4.36 -13.69
CA LEU A 189 -12.08 -3.13 -14.46
C LEU A 189 -13.25 -2.68 -15.36
N ARG A 190 -14.14 -3.60 -15.74
CA ARG A 190 -15.39 -3.31 -16.48
C ARG A 190 -16.42 -2.54 -15.65
N ARG A 191 -16.25 -2.47 -14.33
CA ARG A 191 -17.17 -1.78 -13.43
C ARG A 191 -16.78 -0.28 -13.28
N PRO A 192 -17.73 0.67 -13.15
CA PRO A 192 -17.43 2.11 -13.05
C PRO A 192 -16.58 2.45 -11.82
N SER A 193 -15.34 2.91 -11.98
CA SER A 193 -14.37 3.03 -10.86
C SER A 193 -14.91 3.68 -9.58
N ILE A 194 -15.29 2.85 -8.63
CA ILE A 194 -15.65 3.27 -7.28
C ILE A 194 -14.41 3.78 -6.50
N HIS A 195 -13.21 3.42 -6.96
CA HIS A 195 -11.91 3.82 -6.41
C HIS A 195 -11.57 5.32 -6.58
N LEU A 196 -12.42 6.14 -7.19
CA LEU A 196 -12.24 7.60 -7.29
C LEU A 196 -13.31 8.39 -6.53
N GLN A 197 -14.24 7.71 -5.84
CA GLN A 197 -15.24 8.41 -5.02
C GLN A 197 -14.61 8.88 -3.72
N ALA A 198 -14.81 10.15 -3.40
CA ALA A 198 -14.49 10.72 -2.09
C ALA A 198 -15.24 9.96 -0.99
N ILE A 199 -14.58 9.75 0.14
CA ILE A 199 -15.19 9.18 1.33
C ILE A 199 -16.35 10.07 1.75
N ARG A 200 -17.57 9.52 1.76
CA ARG A 200 -18.80 10.27 2.09
C ARG A 200 -19.70 9.51 3.05
N GLU A 201 -20.73 10.20 3.51
CA GLU A 201 -21.90 9.55 4.09
C GLU A 201 -22.77 8.96 2.97
N ILE A 202 -23.05 7.67 3.10
CA ILE A 202 -23.78 6.84 2.14
C ILE A 202 -25.19 6.67 2.69
N ARG A 203 -26.19 6.98 1.87
CA ARG A 203 -27.58 6.83 2.29
C ARG A 203 -27.94 5.34 2.38
N PRO A 204 -28.82 4.94 3.31
CA PRO A 204 -29.20 3.52 3.48
C PRO A 204 -29.70 2.85 2.21
N GLU A 205 -30.34 3.59 1.30
CA GLU A 205 -30.90 3.06 0.04
C GLU A 205 -29.83 2.78 -1.02
N GLU A 206 -28.62 3.32 -0.85
CA GLU A 206 -27.50 3.15 -1.79
C GLU A 206 -26.70 1.87 -1.52
N ILE A 207 -26.93 1.21 -0.38
CA ILE A 207 -26.24 -0.01 0.05
C ILE A 207 -27.22 -1.15 0.26
N THR A 208 -26.87 -2.32 -0.25
CA THR A 208 -27.55 -3.57 0.10
C THR A 208 -26.52 -4.52 0.69
N TYR A 209 -26.87 -5.28 1.71
CA TYR A 209 -25.97 -6.26 2.29
C TYR A 209 -26.74 -7.42 2.87
N ASP A 210 -26.06 -8.54 3.06
CA ASP A 210 -26.62 -9.83 3.46
C ASP A 210 -27.08 -9.85 4.93
N HIS A 211 -27.80 -8.83 5.40
CA HIS A 211 -28.44 -8.79 6.71
C HIS A 211 -29.96 -9.00 6.54
N PRO A 212 -30.61 -9.87 7.34
CA PRO A 212 -30.10 -10.56 8.54
C PRO A 212 -29.53 -11.97 8.32
N LYS A 213 -28.88 -12.27 7.18
CA LYS A 213 -28.19 -13.57 7.00
C LYS A 213 -26.96 -13.67 7.92
N GLU A 214 -26.30 -14.82 7.94
CA GLU A 214 -25.08 -15.02 8.73
C GLU A 214 -23.94 -14.11 8.23
N PRO A 215 -23.25 -13.37 9.13
CA PRO A 215 -22.12 -12.53 8.74
C PRO A 215 -20.92 -13.38 8.29
N ILE A 216 -20.10 -12.82 7.38
CA ILE A 216 -18.83 -13.42 6.95
C ILE A 216 -17.90 -13.63 8.15
N MET A 217 -17.95 -12.70 9.10
CA MET A 217 -17.12 -12.73 10.31
C MET A 217 -17.81 -11.99 11.45
N LYS A 218 -17.74 -12.58 12.65
CA LYS A 218 -18.14 -11.93 13.91
C LYS A 218 -16.89 -11.55 14.71
N CYS A 219 -16.80 -10.28 15.06
CA CYS A 219 -15.81 -9.73 15.98
C CYS A 219 -16.47 -9.43 17.32
N CYS A 220 -15.68 -9.01 18.32
CA CYS A 220 -16.19 -8.74 19.67
C CYS A 220 -17.20 -7.58 19.75
N ASN A 221 -17.12 -6.61 18.84
CA ASN A 221 -17.96 -5.40 18.79
C ASN A 221 -18.51 -5.10 17.39
N SER A 222 -18.30 -5.98 16.40
CA SER A 222 -18.75 -5.76 15.02
C SER A 222 -19.05 -7.06 14.29
N GLU A 223 -19.86 -6.97 13.25
CA GLU A 223 -20.15 -8.04 12.31
C GLU A 223 -19.81 -7.58 10.89
N LEU A 224 -19.18 -8.44 10.10
CA LEU A 224 -18.82 -8.16 8.72
C LEU A 224 -19.78 -8.88 7.78
N TYR A 225 -20.41 -8.13 6.89
CA TYR A 225 -21.35 -8.65 5.89
C TYR A 225 -20.83 -8.40 4.48
N LYS A 226 -21.17 -9.30 3.56
CA LYS A 226 -21.02 -9.05 2.14
C LYS A 226 -22.16 -8.16 1.68
N GLY A 227 -21.87 -7.20 0.83
CA GLY A 227 -22.89 -6.33 0.26
C GLY A 227 -22.57 -5.83 -1.13
N GLU A 228 -23.44 -4.96 -1.61
CA GLU A 228 -23.33 -4.26 -2.88
C GLU A 228 -23.52 -2.75 -2.66
N TYR A 229 -22.60 -1.96 -3.23
CA TYR A 229 -22.67 -0.49 -3.26
C TYR A 229 -22.29 -0.03 -4.68
N ASN A 230 -23.17 0.72 -5.36
CA ASN A 230 -23.04 1.09 -6.78
C ASN A 230 -22.70 -0.09 -7.72
N LYS A 231 -23.27 -1.28 -7.51
CA LYS A 231 -22.97 -2.52 -8.26
C LYS A 231 -21.57 -3.13 -8.01
N PHE A 232 -20.86 -2.63 -7.01
CA PHE A 232 -19.62 -3.22 -6.54
C PHE A 232 -19.86 -4.08 -5.32
N ILE A 233 -19.19 -5.24 -5.29
CA ILE A 233 -19.15 -6.06 -4.09
C ILE A 233 -18.32 -5.30 -3.05
N VAL A 234 -18.89 -5.15 -1.86
CA VAL A 234 -18.29 -4.44 -0.73
C VAL A 234 -18.38 -5.28 0.53
N VAL A 235 -17.58 -4.90 1.54
CA VAL A 235 -17.76 -5.36 2.92
C VAL A 235 -18.49 -4.26 3.69
N VAL A 236 -19.59 -4.63 4.33
CA VAL A 236 -20.30 -3.76 5.26
C VAL A 236 -19.97 -4.23 6.67
N LYS A 237 -19.21 -3.40 7.38
CA LYS A 237 -18.91 -3.60 8.78
C LYS A 237 -19.97 -2.91 9.63
N ARG A 238 -20.76 -3.71 10.34
CA ARG A 238 -21.82 -3.25 11.23
C ARG A 238 -21.36 -3.34 12.68
N TYR A 239 -21.40 -2.21 13.39
CA TYR A 239 -21.11 -2.21 14.82
C TYR A 239 -22.27 -2.80 15.61
N THR A 240 -21.92 -3.60 16.61
CA THR A 240 -22.88 -4.24 17.52
C THR A 240 -22.82 -3.59 18.90
N TYR A 241 -23.91 -3.74 19.65
CA TYR A 241 -24.05 -3.26 21.02
C TYR A 241 -23.96 -4.41 22.00
N PRO A 242 -22.75 -4.90 22.35
CA PRO A 242 -22.63 -5.85 23.44
C PRO A 242 -23.11 -5.19 24.74
N VAL A 243 -23.68 -5.99 25.65
CA VAL A 243 -24.34 -5.53 26.90
C VAL A 243 -23.46 -4.59 27.74
N SER A 244 -22.13 -4.66 27.58
CA SER A 244 -21.15 -3.86 28.32
C SER A 244 -20.78 -2.51 27.69
N ILE A 245 -21.32 -2.13 26.53
CA ILE A 245 -20.91 -0.91 25.80
C ILE A 245 -22.12 -0.02 25.51
N SER A 246 -22.05 1.25 25.91
CA SER A 246 -23.11 2.23 25.64
C SER A 246 -23.13 2.68 24.18
N PRO A 247 -24.27 3.17 23.66
CA PRO A 247 -24.33 3.73 22.30
C PRO A 247 -23.34 4.88 22.03
N SER A 248 -23.08 5.71 23.04
CA SER A 248 -22.08 6.78 22.96
C SER A 248 -20.64 6.26 22.82
N GLN A 249 -20.31 5.14 23.47
CA GLN A 249 -19.01 4.49 23.34
C GLN A 249 -18.82 3.88 21.96
N VAL A 250 -19.85 3.21 21.42
CA VAL A 250 -19.81 2.68 20.04
C VAL A 250 -19.60 3.81 19.03
N ARG A 251 -20.34 4.91 19.15
CA ARG A 251 -20.17 6.11 18.30
C ARG A 251 -18.74 6.65 18.38
N CYS A 252 -18.13 6.70 19.57
CA CYS A 252 -16.75 7.14 19.74
C CYS A 252 -15.73 6.21 19.05
N ILE A 253 -15.92 4.89 19.16
CA ILE A 253 -15.06 3.89 18.49
C ILE A 253 -15.17 4.03 16.97
N PHE A 254 -16.41 4.08 16.46
CA PHE A 254 -16.72 4.26 15.06
C PHE A 254 -16.08 5.54 14.49
N ASN A 255 -16.29 6.71 15.12
CA ASN A 255 -15.73 7.97 14.65
C ASN A 255 -14.19 7.94 14.59
N LYS A 256 -13.53 7.32 15.58
CA LYS A 256 -12.07 7.17 15.59
C LYS A 256 -11.55 6.29 14.45
N GLU A 257 -12.23 5.17 14.17
CA GLU A 257 -11.86 4.31 13.04
C GLU A 257 -12.03 5.08 11.72
N VAL A 258 -13.15 5.78 11.55
CA VAL A 258 -13.45 6.59 10.37
C VAL A 258 -12.43 7.70 10.16
N GLU A 259 -12.06 8.44 11.21
CA GLU A 259 -11.00 9.46 11.19
C GLU A 259 -9.66 8.86 10.76
N THR A 260 -9.31 7.70 11.32
CA THR A 260 -8.06 7.01 10.98
C THR A 260 -8.07 6.61 9.51
N MET A 261 -9.10 5.91 9.05
CA MET A 261 -9.21 5.44 7.67
C MET A 261 -9.26 6.60 6.65
N LYS A 262 -9.86 7.74 7.01
CA LYS A 262 -9.84 8.96 6.17
C LYS A 262 -8.44 9.52 5.94
N CYS A 263 -7.52 9.37 6.88
CA CYS A 263 -6.15 9.87 6.74
C CYS A 263 -5.27 9.02 5.82
N PHE A 264 -5.67 7.76 5.56
CA PHE A 264 -4.82 6.77 4.92
C PHE A 264 -5.47 6.20 3.65
N GLU A 265 -5.37 6.96 2.56
CA GLU A 265 -5.61 6.40 1.25
C GLU A 265 -4.28 5.95 0.63
N SER A 266 -4.21 4.66 0.31
CA SER A 266 -3.10 4.01 -0.39
C SER A 266 -3.55 2.65 -0.91
N PRO A 267 -3.00 2.14 -2.01
CA PRO A 267 -3.39 0.84 -2.57
C PRO A 267 -3.06 -0.36 -1.67
N ASN A 268 -2.17 -0.19 -0.69
CA ASN A 268 -1.83 -1.17 0.35
C ASN A 268 -2.48 -0.87 1.71
N ILE A 269 -3.44 0.07 1.77
CA ILE A 269 -4.33 0.28 2.91
C ILE A 269 -5.74 -0.09 2.48
N LEU A 270 -6.49 -0.75 3.36
CA LEU A 270 -7.87 -1.12 3.08
C LEU A 270 -8.73 0.13 2.86
N ARG A 271 -9.33 0.24 1.68
CA ARG A 271 -10.14 1.40 1.30
C ARG A 271 -11.49 1.39 2.00
N MET A 272 -11.82 2.53 2.61
CA MET A 272 -13.18 2.89 3.01
C MET A 272 -13.84 3.70 1.89
N PHE A 273 -15.04 3.32 1.47
CA PHE A 273 -15.84 4.10 0.53
C PHE A 273 -16.69 5.16 1.24
N GLY A 274 -17.09 4.87 2.46
CA GLY A 274 -17.91 5.78 3.22
C GLY A 274 -18.49 5.12 4.46
N ILE A 275 -19.37 5.89 5.09
CA ILE A 275 -20.09 5.48 6.28
C ILE A 275 -21.59 5.52 6.04
N CYS A 276 -22.35 4.69 6.71
CA CYS A 276 -23.80 4.78 6.72
C CYS A 276 -24.27 4.70 8.18
N VAL A 277 -25.09 5.66 8.60
CA VAL A 277 -25.72 5.67 9.93
C VAL A 277 -27.21 5.51 9.73
N GLN A 278 -27.78 4.44 10.28
CA GLN A 278 -29.23 4.20 10.21
C GLN A 278 -29.84 4.47 11.58
N ASP A 279 -31.02 5.10 11.60
CA ASP A 279 -31.74 5.45 12.84
C ASP A 279 -30.87 6.29 13.81
N GLU A 280 -30.22 7.35 13.28
CA GLU A 280 -29.24 8.13 14.05
C GLU A 280 -29.76 8.70 15.37
N ASN A 281 -31.03 9.12 15.38
CA ASN A 281 -31.72 9.70 16.53
C ASN A 281 -32.46 8.64 17.38
N GLY A 282 -32.41 7.37 16.99
CA GLY A 282 -33.02 6.27 17.72
C GLY A 282 -32.19 5.82 18.93
N PRO A 283 -32.72 4.87 19.73
CA PRO A 283 -32.04 4.39 20.92
C PRO A 283 -30.78 3.57 20.60
N ASN A 284 -30.72 2.93 19.42
CA ASN A 284 -29.64 2.05 18.98
C ASN A 284 -29.29 2.31 17.49
N PRO A 285 -28.63 3.44 17.16
CA PRO A 285 -28.27 3.76 15.78
C PRO A 285 -27.39 2.66 15.16
N ASN A 286 -27.59 2.26 13.91
CA ASN A 286 -26.70 1.29 13.27
C ASN A 286 -25.55 2.04 12.59
N PHE A 287 -24.33 1.92 13.13
CA PHE A 287 -23.13 2.46 12.52
C PHE A 287 -22.51 1.44 11.56
N LEU A 288 -22.38 1.84 10.29
CA LEU A 288 -21.84 1.00 9.22
C LEU A 288 -20.62 1.67 8.59
N ILE A 289 -19.58 0.89 8.34
CA ILE A 289 -18.45 1.27 7.48
C ILE A 289 -18.50 0.42 6.22
N VAL A 290 -18.51 1.07 5.06
CA VAL A 290 -18.51 0.41 3.75
C VAL A 290 -17.09 0.41 3.20
N MET A 291 -16.54 -0.77 2.99
CA MET A 291 -15.13 -0.98 2.60
C MET A 291 -15.02 -1.84 1.35
N GLU A 292 -13.86 -1.81 0.70
CA GLU A 292 -13.58 -2.71 -0.40
C GLU A 292 -13.60 -4.19 0.03
N PHE A 293 -14.06 -5.04 -0.89
CA PHE A 293 -14.05 -6.48 -0.70
C PHE A 293 -12.73 -7.08 -1.18
N CYS A 294 -12.04 -7.80 -0.30
CA CYS A 294 -10.81 -8.52 -0.63
C CYS A 294 -11.12 -10.01 -0.85
N GLU A 295 -11.05 -10.46 -2.10
CA GLU A 295 -11.58 -11.74 -2.56
C GLU A 295 -10.89 -12.97 -1.96
N LYS A 296 -9.63 -12.82 -1.53
CA LYS A 296 -8.86 -13.91 -0.93
C LYS A 296 -8.93 -13.91 0.60
N GLY A 297 -9.69 -12.99 1.20
CA GLY A 297 -9.85 -12.91 2.66
C GLY A 297 -8.63 -12.34 3.36
N SER A 298 -8.37 -12.79 4.59
CA SER A 298 -7.20 -12.38 5.35
C SER A 298 -5.92 -13.03 4.85
N LEU A 299 -4.77 -12.39 5.10
CA LEU A 299 -3.48 -12.97 4.76
C LEU A 299 -3.29 -14.32 5.46
N ARG A 300 -3.71 -14.48 6.72
CA ARG A 300 -3.66 -15.78 7.40
C ARG A 300 -4.44 -16.88 6.64
N GLN A 301 -5.65 -16.57 6.17
CA GLN A 301 -6.46 -17.51 5.36
C GLN A 301 -5.76 -17.89 4.05
N VAL A 302 -5.10 -16.93 3.39
CA VAL A 302 -4.32 -17.20 2.17
C VAL A 302 -3.15 -18.13 2.47
N LEU A 303 -2.42 -17.89 3.55
CA LEU A 303 -1.28 -18.70 3.95
C LEU A 303 -1.69 -20.13 4.32
N ASP A 304 -2.86 -20.31 4.94
CA ASP A 304 -3.42 -21.62 5.29
C ASP A 304 -4.02 -22.39 4.10
N SER A 305 -4.28 -21.70 2.98
CA SER A 305 -4.86 -22.34 1.79
C SER A 305 -3.92 -23.34 1.11
N SER A 306 -4.44 -24.27 0.31
CA SER A 306 -3.61 -25.19 -0.48
C SER A 306 -2.93 -24.54 -1.69
N SER A 307 -3.17 -23.25 -1.95
CA SER A 307 -2.62 -22.53 -3.09
C SER A 307 -1.09 -22.50 -3.05
N ARG A 308 -0.42 -22.84 -4.15
CA ARG A 308 1.05 -22.74 -4.22
C ARG A 308 1.46 -21.26 -4.28
N LEU A 309 2.33 -20.85 -3.35
CA LEU A 309 2.92 -19.50 -3.31
C LEU A 309 4.43 -19.61 -3.59
N LEU A 310 4.83 -19.18 -4.78
CA LEU A 310 6.23 -19.08 -5.20
C LEU A 310 6.92 -17.88 -4.53
N TRP A 311 8.26 -17.82 -4.59
CA TRP A 311 9.04 -16.80 -3.89
C TRP A 311 8.81 -15.38 -4.43
N ASP A 312 8.69 -15.20 -5.74
CA ASP A 312 8.24 -13.96 -6.38
C ASP A 312 6.95 -13.44 -5.74
N ARG A 313 5.95 -14.31 -5.58
CA ARG A 313 4.66 -13.97 -4.97
C ARG A 313 4.81 -13.61 -3.49
N LYS A 314 5.57 -14.39 -2.73
CA LYS A 314 5.82 -14.14 -1.30
C LYS A 314 6.53 -12.81 -1.10
N ILE A 315 7.54 -12.50 -1.92
CA ILE A 315 8.30 -11.24 -1.87
C ILE A 315 7.38 -10.06 -2.19
N GLN A 316 6.53 -10.19 -3.21
CA GLN A 316 5.56 -9.14 -3.53
C GLN A 316 4.55 -8.92 -2.39
N MET A 317 4.04 -9.99 -1.79
CA MET A 317 3.14 -9.89 -0.63
C MET A 317 3.83 -9.23 0.57
N CYS A 318 5.12 -9.52 0.82
CA CYS A 318 5.92 -8.84 1.83
C CYS A 318 6.07 -7.34 1.53
N LEU A 319 6.34 -6.99 0.26
CA LEU A 319 6.49 -5.61 -0.19
C LEU A 319 5.20 -4.82 0.00
N ASP A 320 4.07 -5.37 -0.47
CA ASP A 320 2.75 -4.77 -0.33
C ASP A 320 2.40 -4.52 1.16
N ALA A 321 2.62 -5.52 2.02
CA ALA A 321 2.38 -5.39 3.44
C ALA A 321 3.27 -4.30 4.07
N ALA A 322 4.54 -4.21 3.64
CA ALA A 322 5.47 -3.19 4.11
C ALA A 322 5.09 -1.78 3.64
N GLN A 323 4.56 -1.64 2.41
CA GLN A 323 4.07 -0.37 1.89
C GLN A 323 2.87 0.14 2.69
N GLY A 324 1.94 -0.76 3.06
CA GLY A 324 0.82 -0.42 3.95
C GLY A 324 1.30 0.09 5.31
N LEU A 325 2.23 -0.63 5.95
CA LEU A 325 2.80 -0.21 7.24
C LEU A 325 3.58 1.10 7.13
N TYR A 326 4.37 1.27 6.08
CA TYR A 326 5.11 2.49 5.81
C TYR A 326 4.18 3.70 5.65
N ARG A 327 3.07 3.54 4.92
CA ARG A 327 2.08 4.61 4.73
C ARG A 327 1.53 5.12 6.07
N LEU A 328 1.31 4.22 7.01
CA LEU A 328 0.88 4.53 8.36
C LEU A 328 1.97 5.27 9.16
N HIS A 329 3.22 4.82 9.08
CA HIS A 329 4.34 5.39 9.84
C HIS A 329 4.81 6.78 9.35
N GLN A 330 4.44 7.19 8.14
CA GLN A 330 4.90 8.42 7.46
C GLN A 330 4.12 9.70 7.81
N THR A 331 3.03 9.65 8.57
CA THR A 331 2.24 10.86 8.86
C THR A 331 2.94 11.80 9.83
N GLU A 332 2.85 13.12 9.57
CA GLU A 332 3.45 14.21 10.35
C GLU A 332 2.93 14.34 11.79
N GLU A 333 1.80 13.70 12.11
CA GLU A 333 1.30 13.61 13.49
C GLU A 333 2.09 12.55 14.29
N ASN A 334 2.69 13.00 15.40
CA ASN A 334 3.50 12.19 16.30
C ASN A 334 2.84 10.81 16.63
N PHE A 335 3.53 9.73 16.28
CA PHE A 335 3.25 8.34 16.69
C PHE A 335 1.95 7.67 16.18
N LYS A 336 1.68 7.70 14.87
CA LYS A 336 0.70 6.77 14.28
C LYS A 336 1.32 5.38 14.08
N VAL A 337 1.11 4.55 15.09
CA VAL A 337 1.29 3.10 15.05
C VAL A 337 -0.06 2.42 14.86
N HIS A 338 -0.09 1.24 14.25
CA HIS A 338 -1.30 0.44 14.11
C HIS A 338 -1.78 -0.08 15.46
N GLY A 339 -0.85 -0.47 16.34
CA GLY A 339 -1.12 -0.96 17.69
C GLY A 339 -1.59 -2.42 17.77
N CYS A 340 -1.87 -3.05 16.63
CA CYS A 340 -2.14 -4.49 16.57
C CYS A 340 -1.81 -5.08 15.19
N ILE A 341 -0.54 -5.37 14.93
CA ILE A 341 -0.13 -6.04 13.69
C ILE A 341 -0.21 -7.56 13.87
N THR A 342 -1.00 -8.21 13.01
CA THR A 342 -1.13 -9.68 12.91
C THR A 342 -1.36 -10.06 11.46
N SER A 343 -1.17 -11.32 11.08
CA SER A 343 -1.47 -11.80 9.72
C SER A 343 -2.97 -11.73 9.39
N SER A 344 -3.87 -11.72 10.39
CA SER A 344 -5.31 -11.46 10.16
C SER A 344 -5.64 -9.99 9.96
N GLY A 345 -4.76 -9.06 10.37
CA GLY A 345 -4.91 -7.62 10.16
C GLY A 345 -4.62 -7.17 8.72
N PHE A 346 -4.02 -8.05 7.91
CA PHE A 346 -3.83 -7.81 6.48
C PHE A 346 -4.89 -8.58 5.69
N LEU A 347 -5.47 -7.93 4.68
CA LEU A 347 -6.39 -8.53 3.72
C LEU A 347 -5.72 -8.68 2.36
N VAL A 348 -6.19 -9.64 1.57
CA VAL A 348 -5.60 -9.98 0.27
C VAL A 348 -6.67 -9.86 -0.81
N ALA A 349 -6.47 -8.90 -1.70
CA ALA A 349 -7.35 -8.67 -2.85
C ALA A 349 -7.04 -9.65 -4.00
N ALA A 350 -7.85 -9.58 -5.07
CA ALA A 350 -7.55 -10.23 -6.34
C ALA A 350 -6.12 -9.91 -6.81
N GLY A 351 -5.46 -10.88 -7.44
CA GLY A 351 -4.05 -10.75 -7.84
C GLY A 351 -3.03 -10.83 -6.69
N TYR A 352 -3.45 -11.20 -5.48
CA TYR A 352 -2.61 -11.31 -4.26
C TYR A 352 -2.06 -9.97 -3.73
N ARG A 353 -2.69 -8.85 -4.05
CA ARG A 353 -2.31 -7.56 -3.50
C ARG A 353 -2.65 -7.49 -2.01
N VAL A 354 -1.66 -7.19 -1.16
CA VAL A 354 -1.85 -7.14 0.30
C VAL A 354 -2.23 -5.73 0.76
N LYS A 355 -3.22 -5.64 1.63
CA LYS A 355 -3.76 -4.39 2.18
C LYS A 355 -3.85 -4.43 3.70
N LEU A 356 -3.28 -3.44 4.36
CA LEU A 356 -3.40 -3.28 5.81
C LEU A 356 -4.80 -2.77 6.17
N GLY A 357 -5.51 -3.52 7.02
CA GLY A 357 -6.79 -3.13 7.62
C GLY A 357 -6.76 -3.33 9.14
N GLY A 358 -7.93 -3.38 9.77
CA GLY A 358 -8.02 -3.70 11.21
C GLY A 358 -7.66 -2.55 12.16
N PHE A 359 -7.90 -1.29 11.75
CA PHE A 359 -7.61 -0.08 12.52
C PHE A 359 -8.39 0.06 13.84
N GLU A 360 -9.36 -0.82 14.10
CA GLU A 360 -10.16 -0.89 15.34
C GLU A 360 -9.37 -0.93 16.64
N LEU A 361 -8.11 -1.38 16.60
CA LEU A 361 -7.35 -1.77 17.79
C LEU A 361 -6.37 -0.69 18.28
N ALA A 362 -6.16 0.38 17.51
CA ALA A 362 -5.11 1.38 17.79
C ALA A 362 -5.32 2.18 19.10
N LYS A 363 -6.56 2.33 19.58
CA LYS A 363 -6.87 3.11 20.81
C LYS A 363 -7.66 2.38 21.88
N THR A 364 -8.25 1.22 21.59
CA THR A 364 -8.84 0.36 22.62
C THR A 364 -7.78 -0.40 23.40
N ALA A 365 -6.52 -0.44 22.97
CA ALA A 365 -5.42 -1.00 23.77
C ALA A 365 -5.29 -0.36 25.17
N THR A 366 -5.60 0.93 25.34
CA THR A 366 -5.64 1.56 26.68
C THR A 366 -6.82 1.10 27.55
N SER A 367 -7.93 0.65 26.95
CA SER A 367 -9.08 0.08 27.66
C SER A 367 -8.99 -1.44 27.82
N LEU A 368 -8.39 -2.14 26.84
CA LEU A 368 -8.06 -3.57 26.84
C LEU A 368 -6.86 -3.89 27.74
N LYS A 369 -6.03 -2.90 28.09
CA LYS A 369 -5.02 -2.99 29.18
C LYS A 369 -5.65 -3.35 30.54
N ARG A 370 -6.97 -3.26 30.70
CA ARG A 370 -7.71 -3.66 31.92
C ARG A 370 -8.46 -4.99 31.80
N SER A 371 -8.46 -5.63 30.62
CA SER A 371 -9.06 -6.96 30.45
C SER A 371 -7.97 -8.02 30.48
N ASN A 372 -7.97 -8.86 31.52
CA ASN A 372 -7.08 -10.02 31.70
C ASN A 372 -7.25 -11.13 30.64
N SER A 373 -7.92 -10.86 29.52
CA SER A 373 -8.20 -11.83 28.44
C SER A 373 -7.35 -11.58 27.19
N LYS A 374 -6.02 -11.46 27.34
CA LYS A 374 -5.13 -11.66 26.18
C LYS A 374 -5.07 -13.14 25.85
N ASN A 375 -5.83 -13.56 24.83
CA ASN A 375 -5.67 -14.88 24.21
C ASN A 375 -4.20 -15.15 23.86
N SER A 376 -3.76 -16.41 23.98
CA SER A 376 -2.37 -16.84 23.69
C SER A 376 -1.86 -16.33 22.32
N SER A 377 -2.77 -16.22 21.34
CA SER A 377 -2.51 -15.75 19.98
C SER A 377 -2.02 -14.31 19.86
N SER A 378 -2.38 -13.40 20.79
CA SER A 378 -1.91 -12.01 20.74
C SER A 378 -0.48 -11.86 21.27
N MET A 379 -0.03 -12.79 22.12
CA MET A 379 1.31 -12.74 22.72
C MET A 379 2.40 -13.05 21.70
N ILE A 380 2.09 -13.88 20.70
CA ILE A 380 3.00 -14.28 19.60
C ILE A 380 3.59 -13.06 18.87
N TYR A 381 2.79 -12.02 18.65
CA TYR A 381 3.21 -10.80 17.96
C TYR A 381 3.83 -9.76 18.89
N THR A 382 3.79 -9.97 20.21
CA THR A 382 4.24 -8.98 21.19
C THR A 382 5.77 -9.00 21.30
N SER A 383 6.40 -7.82 21.21
CA SER A 383 7.85 -7.70 21.28
C SER A 383 8.42 -8.14 22.64
N PRO A 384 9.69 -8.59 22.72
CA PRO A 384 10.28 -9.06 23.97
C PRO A 384 10.22 -8.01 25.09
N GLN A 385 10.45 -6.74 24.77
CA GLN A 385 10.41 -5.62 25.72
C GLN A 385 9.01 -5.44 26.33
N GLN A 386 7.96 -5.62 25.53
CA GLN A 386 6.58 -5.54 25.99
C GLN A 386 6.15 -6.76 26.81
N GLN A 387 6.73 -7.93 26.55
CA GLN A 387 6.49 -9.12 27.36
C GLN A 387 7.22 -9.05 28.71
N GLU A 388 8.42 -8.49 28.74
CA GLU A 388 9.24 -8.34 29.96
C GLU A 388 8.77 -7.19 30.86
N ASN A 389 8.24 -6.10 30.27
CA ASN A 389 7.77 -4.94 31.00
C ASN A 389 6.38 -4.52 30.53
N ILE A 390 5.37 -4.77 31.38
CA ILE A 390 3.97 -4.40 31.12
C ILE A 390 3.75 -2.88 30.95
N ASN A 391 4.66 -2.07 31.49
CA ASN A 391 4.63 -0.61 31.38
C ASN A 391 5.40 -0.09 30.16
N HIS A 392 6.00 -0.96 29.35
CA HIS A 392 6.69 -0.54 28.13
C HIS A 392 5.70 0.09 27.14
N THR A 393 5.97 1.33 26.75
CA THR A 393 5.18 2.06 25.75
C THR A 393 5.30 1.37 24.40
N TYR A 394 4.17 1.11 23.75
CA TYR A 394 4.17 0.57 22.38
C TYR A 394 4.63 1.68 21.43
N ASP A 395 5.67 1.40 20.65
CA ASP A 395 6.27 2.32 19.69
C ASP A 395 6.43 1.66 18.30
N LYS A 396 7.04 2.38 17.35
CA LYS A 396 7.29 1.86 16.00
C LYS A 396 8.19 0.62 16.02
N ALA A 397 9.16 0.54 16.94
CA ALA A 397 10.06 -0.61 17.02
C ALA A 397 9.34 -1.88 17.54
N CYS A 398 8.35 -1.73 18.44
CA CYS A 398 7.45 -2.81 18.81
C CYS A 398 6.63 -3.29 17.61
N GLU A 399 6.13 -2.36 16.80
CA GLU A 399 5.34 -2.67 15.62
C GLU A 399 6.14 -3.39 14.53
N ILE A 400 7.39 -2.99 14.31
CA ILE A 400 8.29 -3.68 13.38
C ILE A 400 8.57 -5.12 13.82
N TYR A 401 8.64 -5.38 15.13
CA TYR A 401 8.75 -6.76 15.62
C TYR A 401 7.53 -7.59 15.25
N SER A 402 6.32 -7.08 15.55
CA SER A 402 5.06 -7.73 15.18
C SER A 402 4.97 -7.97 13.67
N PHE A 403 5.40 -6.98 12.87
CA PHE A 403 5.49 -7.11 11.42
C PHE A 403 6.50 -8.17 10.98
N GLY A 404 7.64 -8.30 11.67
CA GLY A 404 8.62 -9.36 11.41
C GLY A 404 8.05 -10.77 11.59
N ILE A 405 7.13 -10.96 12.53
CA ILE A 405 6.37 -12.22 12.66
C ILE A 405 5.48 -12.44 11.45
N VAL A 406 4.77 -11.42 10.97
CA VAL A 406 3.95 -11.52 9.75
C VAL A 406 4.80 -11.86 8.51
N LEU A 407 5.96 -11.24 8.35
CA LEU A 407 6.88 -11.59 7.25
C LEU A 407 7.39 -13.03 7.36
N TRP A 408 7.66 -13.51 8.58
CA TRP A 408 8.00 -14.91 8.82
C TRP A 408 6.85 -15.83 8.42
N GLU A 409 5.60 -15.50 8.79
CA GLU A 409 4.42 -16.26 8.36
C GLU A 409 4.28 -16.30 6.84
N ILE A 410 4.56 -15.20 6.12
CA ILE A 410 4.53 -15.20 4.65
C ILE A 410 5.61 -16.14 4.08
N ALA A 411 6.82 -16.07 4.63
CA ALA A 411 7.95 -16.87 4.16
C ALA A 411 7.75 -18.37 4.40
N THR A 412 7.27 -18.76 5.59
CA THR A 412 7.13 -20.16 6.02
C THR A 412 5.76 -20.74 5.69
N ARG A 413 4.73 -19.89 5.66
CA ARG A 413 3.30 -20.26 5.70
C ARG A 413 2.86 -20.97 6.97
N GLU A 414 3.74 -21.10 7.95
CA GLU A 414 3.45 -21.76 9.22
C GLU A 414 2.74 -20.83 10.21
N VAL A 415 2.20 -21.42 11.27
CA VAL A 415 1.69 -20.69 12.43
C VAL A 415 2.87 -20.48 13.39
N PRO A 416 3.16 -19.24 13.84
CA PRO A 416 4.32 -18.99 14.68
C PRO A 416 4.14 -19.64 16.06
N PHE A 417 5.20 -20.25 16.57
CA PHE A 417 5.24 -20.97 17.83
C PHE A 417 4.10 -22.00 17.98
N LYS A 418 3.76 -22.71 16.90
CA LYS A 418 2.65 -23.68 16.83
C LYS A 418 2.67 -24.73 17.96
N ASP A 419 3.85 -25.13 18.40
CA ASP A 419 4.02 -26.14 19.46
C ASP A 419 3.84 -25.57 20.88
N CYS A 420 3.81 -24.25 21.04
CA CYS A 420 3.64 -23.62 22.34
C CYS A 420 2.16 -23.60 22.74
N LYS A 421 1.83 -24.25 23.86
CA LYS A 421 0.45 -24.38 24.35
C LYS A 421 0.06 -23.28 25.33
N SER A 422 1.05 -22.57 25.88
CA SER A 422 0.83 -21.55 26.92
C SER A 422 1.57 -20.25 26.63
N ARG A 423 1.03 -19.15 27.17
CA ARG A 423 1.70 -17.84 27.18
C ARG A 423 3.07 -17.87 27.84
N HIS A 424 3.24 -18.72 28.85
CA HIS A 424 4.51 -18.88 29.55
C HIS A 424 5.57 -19.54 28.65
N GLU A 425 5.21 -20.56 27.87
CA GLU A 425 6.15 -21.17 26.90
C GLU A 425 6.61 -20.18 25.83
N ILE A 426 5.70 -19.32 25.34
CA ILE A 426 6.06 -18.24 24.40
C ILE A 426 7.04 -17.28 25.06
N TYR A 427 6.76 -16.84 26.30
CA TYR A 427 7.65 -15.96 27.06
C TYR A 427 9.03 -16.59 27.29
N GLU A 428 9.10 -17.85 27.69
CA GLU A 428 10.36 -18.56 27.90
C GLU A 428 11.18 -18.62 26.61
N LYS A 429 10.58 -19.01 25.49
CA LYS A 429 11.29 -19.07 24.20
C LYS A 429 11.73 -17.69 23.71
N VAL A 430 10.85 -16.68 23.75
CA VAL A 430 11.11 -15.35 23.18
C VAL A 430 12.00 -14.49 24.07
N CYS A 431 11.72 -14.42 25.38
CA CYS A 431 12.41 -13.51 26.29
C CYS A 431 13.63 -14.15 26.97
N LYS A 432 13.53 -15.41 27.42
CA LYS A 432 14.63 -16.08 28.15
C LYS A 432 15.63 -16.72 27.19
N GLN A 433 15.13 -17.50 26.24
CA GLN A 433 15.99 -18.26 25.31
C GLN A 433 16.34 -17.46 24.05
N LYS A 434 15.62 -16.36 23.79
CA LYS A 434 15.82 -15.48 22.61
C LYS A 434 15.75 -16.24 21.29
N ILE A 435 14.88 -17.23 21.22
CA ILE A 435 14.67 -18.07 20.04
C ILE A 435 14.01 -17.25 18.94
N MET A 436 14.57 -17.34 17.74
CA MET A 436 13.90 -16.97 16.50
C MET A 436 13.59 -18.24 15.72
N GLU A 437 12.33 -18.44 15.36
CA GLU A 437 11.94 -19.61 14.55
C GLU A 437 12.65 -19.56 13.18
N PRO A 438 13.13 -20.73 12.71
CA PRO A 438 13.91 -20.80 11.48
C PRO A 438 13.09 -20.41 10.27
N LEU A 439 13.78 -19.99 9.22
CA LEU A 439 13.22 -19.75 7.89
C LEU A 439 13.68 -20.88 6.96
N PRO A 440 12.86 -21.27 5.97
CA PRO A 440 13.20 -22.30 4.99
C PRO A 440 14.57 -22.09 4.34
N ASP A 441 15.25 -23.18 3.99
CA ASP A 441 16.58 -23.13 3.37
C ASP A 441 16.56 -22.52 1.97
N ASP A 442 15.43 -22.64 1.27
CA ASP A 442 15.18 -22.04 -0.04
C ASP A 442 14.75 -20.56 0.06
N CYS A 443 14.67 -19.99 1.27
CA CYS A 443 14.35 -18.58 1.47
C CYS A 443 15.47 -17.67 0.96
N PRO A 444 15.16 -16.66 0.12
CA PRO A 444 16.15 -15.71 -0.37
C PRO A 444 16.91 -15.09 0.80
N ARG A 445 18.24 -15.08 0.72
CA ARG A 445 19.12 -14.68 1.83
C ARG A 445 18.83 -13.25 2.30
N GLU A 446 18.57 -12.35 1.36
CA GLU A 446 18.25 -10.95 1.61
C GLU A 446 16.92 -10.81 2.37
N LEU A 447 15.90 -11.60 2.02
CA LEU A 447 14.63 -11.66 2.76
C LEU A 447 14.83 -12.26 4.14
N LYS A 448 15.60 -13.35 4.27
CA LYS A 448 15.92 -14.00 5.54
C LYS A 448 16.58 -13.03 6.52
N ASN A 449 17.54 -12.24 6.04
CA ASN A 449 18.22 -11.21 6.82
C ASN A 449 17.25 -10.10 7.26
N LEU A 450 16.35 -9.67 6.38
CA LEU A 450 15.33 -8.67 6.71
C LEU A 450 14.37 -9.15 7.80
N ILE A 451 13.82 -10.36 7.65
CA ILE A 451 12.88 -10.94 8.63
C ILE A 451 13.56 -11.09 9.99
N ASN A 452 14.79 -11.56 10.03
CA ASN A 452 15.55 -11.68 11.28
C ASN A 452 15.88 -10.31 11.90
N ALA A 453 16.19 -9.30 11.11
CA ALA A 453 16.39 -7.95 11.61
C ALA A 453 15.12 -7.37 12.26
N CYS A 454 13.94 -7.55 11.64
CA CYS A 454 12.67 -7.16 12.24
C CYS A 454 12.39 -7.86 13.58
N ARG A 455 12.71 -9.15 13.67
CA ARG A 455 12.50 -9.98 14.87
C ARG A 455 13.65 -9.89 15.89
N SER A 456 14.59 -8.96 15.72
CA SER A 456 15.70 -8.84 16.67
C SER A 456 15.20 -8.53 18.07
N TYR A 457 15.83 -9.18 19.06
CA TYR A 457 15.59 -8.90 20.47
C TYR A 457 15.92 -7.43 20.80
N ASN A 458 16.97 -6.87 20.22
CA ASN A 458 17.32 -5.46 20.42
C ASN A 458 16.48 -4.56 19.48
N PRO A 459 15.63 -3.64 20.00
CA PRO A 459 14.80 -2.77 19.18
C PRO A 459 15.61 -1.87 18.23
N PHE A 460 16.83 -1.47 18.58
CA PHE A 460 17.68 -0.62 17.73
C PHE A 460 18.22 -1.32 16.48
N GLN A 461 18.15 -2.65 16.43
CA GLN A 461 18.54 -3.42 15.25
C GLN A 461 17.39 -3.60 14.25
N ARG A 462 16.17 -3.21 14.65
CA ARG A 462 14.98 -3.33 13.81
C ARG A 462 14.97 -2.19 12.79
N PRO A 463 14.77 -2.47 11.49
CA PRO A 463 14.73 -1.43 10.47
C PRO A 463 13.44 -0.61 10.55
N ASP A 464 13.50 0.65 10.16
CA ASP A 464 12.29 1.45 9.93
C ASP A 464 11.49 0.91 8.73
N ALA A 465 10.18 1.16 8.71
CA ALA A 465 9.30 0.74 7.62
C ALA A 465 9.77 1.23 6.24
N GLY A 466 10.39 2.42 6.15
CA GLY A 466 10.92 2.94 4.88
C GLY A 466 12.11 2.13 4.36
N VAL A 467 13.02 1.75 5.26
CA VAL A 467 14.16 0.89 4.94
C VAL A 467 13.68 -0.50 4.51
N LEU A 468 12.62 -1.01 5.14
CA LEU A 468 11.99 -2.28 4.74
C LEU A 468 11.44 -2.22 3.31
N VAL A 469 10.64 -1.18 2.99
CA VAL A 469 10.09 -1.00 1.65
C VAL A 469 11.20 -0.90 0.61
N ASP A 470 12.26 -0.12 0.86
CA ASP A 470 13.35 0.05 -0.10
C ASP A 470 14.12 -1.26 -0.35
N LYS A 471 14.38 -2.05 0.70
CA LYS A 471 15.08 -3.34 0.55
C LYS A 471 14.20 -4.40 -0.10
N LEU A 472 12.91 -4.48 0.26
CA LEU A 472 11.96 -5.40 -0.35
C LEU A 472 11.69 -5.06 -1.82
N ARG A 473 11.62 -3.77 -2.18
CA ARG A 473 11.46 -3.33 -3.56
C ARG A 473 12.66 -3.74 -4.42
N LYS A 474 13.89 -3.59 -3.92
CA LYS A 474 15.08 -4.07 -4.62
C LYS A 474 15.06 -5.57 -4.83
N LEU A 475 14.65 -6.33 -3.81
CA LEU A 475 14.55 -7.78 -3.90
C LEU A 475 13.46 -8.22 -4.89
N ALA A 476 12.29 -7.58 -4.88
CA ALA A 476 11.22 -7.85 -5.83
C ALA A 476 11.69 -7.63 -7.28
N GLN A 477 12.42 -6.55 -7.54
CA GLN A 477 12.97 -6.25 -8.87
C GLN A 477 13.94 -7.33 -9.36
N GLN A 478 14.77 -7.90 -8.47
CA GLN A 478 15.69 -8.98 -8.84
C GLN A 478 14.94 -10.24 -9.29
N TYR A 479 13.86 -10.59 -8.58
CA TYR A 479 13.01 -11.76 -8.90
C TYR A 479 12.08 -11.56 -10.10
N GLU A 480 11.95 -10.34 -10.61
CA GLU A 480 11.24 -10.06 -11.87
C GLU A 480 12.14 -10.17 -13.12
N GLU A 481 13.46 -10.13 -12.93
CA GLU A 481 14.47 -10.16 -14.00
C GLU A 481 14.99 -11.58 -14.29
N ASP A 482 14.91 -12.49 -13.31
CA ASP A 482 15.19 -13.94 -13.41
C ASP A 482 13.97 -14.73 -13.90
#